data_AF-A0A945UVD1-F1
#
_entry.id   AF-A0A945UVD1-F1
#
_cell.length_a   1.000
_cell.length_b   1.000
_cell.length_c   1.000
_cell.angle_alpha   90.00
_cell.angle_beta   90.00
_cell.angle_gamma   90.00
#
_symmetry.space_group_name_H-M   'P 1'
#
loop_
_entity.id
_entity.type
_entity.pdbx_description
1 polymer ?
#
loop_
_entity_poly.entity_id
_entity_poly.type
_entity_poly.pdbx_seq_one_letter_code
_entity_poly.pdbx_strand_id
1 'polypeptide(L)'
;MNLPRRDFLKSTATIAAALPLTHLHAAKGGSGFTPDSSASKPPGLLFDPADIPRIRRNLEHPRLATVRAKLADVDHAERLHFIRHESDLRNRVRHMREIREDLENAALAYAVWRKPIDLELATAALERILQYDPWDYFVEGANEPLGFQRAPEATIATCCALDWIGDELDPALVAETEKQIAEKGAPACYNALYGMMYPDRVRGWDINHAVDDIGADFDLSRWPLILNSTNLKIIPTCALGFAALWLQGRHPQADKWLQMSRRSAQAFSTIYGLDGSYDEGVGYWGYTTLHLAMLAEVLYRRAGVDERDLINYPGTTRFALAMCMPRLGSIYNNPNEKKEYNYVPKGAMDPASDIINFGDSGV
;
A
#
# COMPACT_ATOMS: atom_id res chain seq x y z
N MET A 1 -27.48 -18.52 -6.56
CA MET A 1 -27.51 -19.38 -7.76
C MET A 1 -26.08 -19.42 -8.29
N ASN A 2 -25.39 -20.57 -8.22
CA ASN A 2 -23.97 -20.69 -8.51
C ASN A 2 -23.74 -20.67 -10.03
N LEU A 3 -23.00 -19.67 -10.52
CA LEU A 3 -22.56 -19.64 -11.91
C LEU A 3 -21.51 -20.76 -12.14
N PRO A 4 -21.59 -21.53 -13.23
CA PRO A 4 -20.56 -22.50 -13.57
C PRO A 4 -19.19 -21.83 -13.78
N ARG A 5 -18.10 -22.53 -13.42
CA ARG A 5 -16.68 -22.10 -13.55
C ARG A 5 -16.36 -21.42 -14.89
N ARG A 6 -16.93 -21.93 -15.98
CA ARG A 6 -16.73 -21.41 -17.35
C ARG A 6 -17.29 -20.00 -17.52
N ASP A 7 -18.41 -19.68 -16.88
CA ASP A 7 -19.08 -18.39 -17.01
C ASP A 7 -18.46 -17.34 -16.07
N PHE A 8 -17.99 -17.78 -14.90
CA PHE A 8 -17.16 -16.95 -14.01
C PHE A 8 -15.83 -16.56 -14.68
N LEU A 9 -15.07 -17.54 -15.18
CA LEU A 9 -13.77 -17.25 -15.83
C LEU A 9 -13.94 -16.38 -17.08
N LYS A 10 -14.99 -16.62 -17.88
CA LYS A 10 -15.32 -15.75 -19.03
C LYS A 10 -15.65 -14.33 -18.58
N SER A 11 -16.49 -14.15 -17.57
CA SER A 11 -16.87 -12.80 -17.12
C SER A 11 -15.71 -12.05 -16.46
N THR A 12 -14.87 -12.72 -15.67
CA THR A 12 -13.71 -12.09 -15.02
C THR A 12 -12.58 -11.80 -16.00
N ALA A 13 -12.32 -12.70 -16.97
CA ALA A 13 -11.38 -12.43 -18.06
C ALA A 13 -11.87 -11.33 -19.00
N THR A 14 -13.19 -11.22 -19.23
CA THR A 14 -13.77 -10.14 -20.05
C THR A 14 -13.68 -8.79 -19.32
N ILE A 15 -13.89 -8.75 -18.00
CA ILE A 15 -13.72 -7.54 -17.19
C ILE A 15 -12.23 -7.12 -17.13
N ALA A 16 -11.32 -8.07 -16.90
CA ALA A 16 -9.88 -7.83 -16.89
C ALA A 16 -9.33 -7.41 -18.27
N ALA A 17 -9.89 -7.96 -19.37
CA ALA A 17 -9.54 -7.58 -20.73
C ALA A 17 -10.23 -6.30 -21.22
N ALA A 18 -11.30 -5.85 -20.55
CA ALA A 18 -12.00 -4.61 -20.87
C ALA A 18 -11.38 -3.39 -20.18
N LEU A 19 -10.65 -3.57 -19.07
CA LEU A 19 -9.94 -2.50 -18.36
C LEU A 19 -9.00 -1.67 -19.27
N PRO A 20 -8.21 -2.27 -20.19
CA PRO A 20 -7.45 -1.50 -21.18
C PRO A 20 -8.33 -0.84 -22.26
N LEU A 21 -9.47 -1.46 -22.62
CA LEU A 21 -10.35 -0.99 -23.69
C LEU A 21 -11.25 0.18 -23.25
N THR A 22 -11.57 0.31 -21.96
CA THR A 22 -12.30 1.46 -21.42
C THR A 22 -11.49 2.77 -21.50
N HIS A 23 -10.16 2.69 -21.61
CA HIS A 23 -9.28 3.86 -21.73
C HIS A 23 -8.90 4.19 -23.18
N LEU A 24 -9.01 3.24 -24.12
CA LEU A 24 -8.71 3.48 -25.54
C LEU A 24 -9.71 4.41 -26.25
N HIS A 25 -10.91 4.61 -25.71
CA HIS A 25 -11.86 5.61 -26.24
C HIS A 25 -11.60 7.04 -25.73
N ALA A 26 -10.78 7.22 -24.69
CA ALA A 26 -10.44 8.55 -24.16
C ALA A 26 -9.12 9.11 -24.75
N ALA A 27 -8.28 8.28 -25.36
CA ALA A 27 -6.92 8.63 -25.77
C ALA A 27 -6.71 8.84 -27.29
N LYS A 28 -7.74 9.23 -28.03
CA LYS A 28 -7.59 9.76 -29.40
C LYS A 28 -7.92 11.24 -29.44
N GLY A 29 -7.00 12.03 -28.91
CA GLY A 29 -7.04 13.50 -28.94
C GLY A 29 -5.68 14.07 -28.62
N GLY A 30 -4.68 13.79 -29.46
CA GLY A 30 -3.39 14.46 -29.39
C GLY A 30 -3.54 15.92 -29.81
N SER A 31 -3.51 16.83 -28.85
CA SER A 31 -3.15 18.23 -29.05
C SER A 31 -2.57 18.77 -27.74
N GLY A 32 -1.39 19.40 -27.83
CA GLY A 32 -0.63 19.90 -26.70
C GLY A 32 -1.49 20.68 -25.70
N PHE A 33 -1.42 20.26 -24.44
CA PHE A 33 -2.08 20.95 -23.34
C PHE A 33 -1.18 22.11 -22.89
N THR A 34 -1.51 23.32 -23.33
CA THR A 34 -1.19 24.53 -22.56
C THR A 34 -2.06 24.52 -21.31
N PRO A 35 -1.49 24.61 -20.09
CA PRO A 35 -2.29 24.62 -18.88
C PRO A 35 -3.13 25.90 -18.83
N ASP A 36 -4.43 25.72 -18.94
CA ASP A 36 -5.41 26.78 -18.72
C ASP A 36 -5.39 27.13 -17.23
N SER A 37 -5.10 28.39 -16.90
CA SER A 37 -4.82 28.85 -15.53
C SER A 37 -6.08 29.15 -14.71
N SER A 38 -7.18 28.42 -14.93
CA SER A 38 -8.33 28.49 -14.05
C SER A 38 -8.14 27.50 -12.92
N ALA A 39 -8.00 27.99 -11.69
CA ALA A 39 -7.77 27.21 -10.47
C ALA A 39 -8.89 26.20 -10.20
N SER A 40 -8.83 25.01 -10.83
CA SER A 40 -9.47 23.81 -10.33
C SER A 40 -8.57 23.21 -9.25
N LYS A 41 -9.16 22.75 -8.13
CA LYS A 41 -8.44 21.95 -7.12
C LYS A 41 -7.74 20.79 -7.86
N PRO A 42 -6.47 20.48 -7.56
CA PRO A 42 -5.79 19.36 -8.21
C PRO A 42 -6.61 18.07 -7.98
N PRO A 43 -6.63 17.12 -8.94
CA PRO A 43 -7.34 15.86 -8.78
C PRO A 43 -6.96 15.15 -7.49
N GLY A 44 -7.88 14.40 -6.88
CA GLY A 44 -7.58 13.59 -5.70
C GLY A 44 -6.52 12.53 -6.00
N LEU A 45 -5.84 12.03 -4.96
CA LEU A 45 -4.72 11.09 -5.12
C LEU A 45 -5.16 9.81 -5.83
N LEU A 46 -6.25 9.19 -5.37
CA LEU A 46 -6.74 7.91 -5.91
C LEU A 46 -8.11 8.01 -6.57
N PHE A 47 -8.93 8.99 -6.16
CA PHE A 47 -10.26 9.25 -6.72
C PHE A 47 -10.65 10.69 -6.43
N ASP A 48 -11.63 11.22 -7.18
CA ASP A 48 -12.20 12.54 -6.89
C ASP A 48 -13.45 12.42 -6.01
N PRO A 49 -13.86 13.47 -5.29
CA PRO A 49 -15.14 13.47 -4.56
C PRO A 49 -16.35 13.09 -5.43
N ALA A 50 -16.29 13.39 -6.74
CA ALA A 50 -17.32 13.01 -7.72
C ALA A 50 -17.45 11.49 -7.93
N ASP A 51 -16.43 10.69 -7.55
CA ASP A 51 -16.43 9.23 -7.66
C ASP A 51 -17.17 8.54 -6.52
N ILE A 52 -17.41 9.23 -5.39
CA ILE A 52 -18.02 8.65 -4.18
C ILE A 52 -19.35 7.94 -4.47
N PRO A 53 -20.31 8.49 -5.25
CA PRO A 53 -21.54 7.78 -5.58
C PRO A 53 -21.31 6.44 -6.30
N ARG A 54 -20.29 6.38 -7.17
CA ARG A 54 -19.90 5.15 -7.87
C ARG A 54 -19.22 4.16 -6.92
N ILE A 55 -18.31 4.63 -6.06
CA ILE A 55 -17.65 3.81 -5.05
C ILE A 55 -18.69 3.17 -4.11
N ARG A 56 -19.63 3.96 -3.60
CA ARG A 56 -20.72 3.48 -2.75
C ARG A 56 -21.54 2.39 -3.44
N ARG A 57 -21.89 2.60 -4.72
CA ARG A 57 -22.61 1.59 -5.52
C ARG A 57 -21.81 0.30 -5.68
N ASN A 58 -20.50 0.42 -5.93
CA ASN A 58 -19.63 -0.75 -6.08
C ASN A 58 -19.55 -1.56 -4.79
N LEU A 59 -19.48 -0.90 -3.62
CA LEU A 59 -19.44 -1.57 -2.32
C LEU A 59 -20.67 -2.43 -2.04
N GLU A 60 -21.84 -2.11 -2.62
CA GLU A 60 -23.05 -2.94 -2.53
C GLU A 60 -22.97 -4.24 -3.36
N HIS A 61 -21.94 -4.39 -4.22
CA HIS A 61 -21.77 -5.59 -5.02
C HIS A 61 -21.30 -6.77 -4.15
N PRO A 62 -21.88 -7.99 -4.28
CA PRO A 62 -21.52 -9.13 -3.42
C PRO A 62 -20.04 -9.52 -3.42
N ARG A 63 -19.33 -9.28 -4.52
CA ARG A 63 -17.87 -9.52 -4.61
C ARG A 63 -17.04 -8.60 -3.70
N LEU A 64 -17.59 -7.47 -3.26
CA LEU A 64 -16.94 -6.53 -2.34
C LEU A 64 -17.53 -6.62 -0.92
N ALA A 65 -18.33 -7.64 -0.61
CA ALA A 65 -18.96 -7.78 0.71
C ALA A 65 -17.93 -7.75 1.86
N THR A 66 -16.78 -8.42 1.71
CA THR A 66 -15.70 -8.38 2.71
C THR A 66 -15.11 -6.99 2.88
N VAL A 67 -14.96 -6.23 1.79
CA VAL A 67 -14.46 -4.85 1.85
C VAL A 67 -15.50 -3.96 2.53
N ARG A 68 -16.78 -4.08 2.16
CA ARG A 68 -17.86 -3.34 2.80
C ARG A 68 -17.95 -3.63 4.30
N ALA A 69 -17.86 -4.90 4.71
CA ALA A 69 -17.89 -5.29 6.11
C ALA A 69 -16.74 -4.66 6.91
N LYS A 70 -15.52 -4.65 6.36
CA LYS A 70 -14.36 -3.98 6.99
C LYS A 70 -14.60 -2.50 7.27
N LEU A 71 -15.40 -1.82 6.44
CA LEU A 71 -15.68 -0.39 6.60
C LEU A 71 -16.96 -0.11 7.40
N ALA A 72 -17.94 -1.02 7.36
CA ALA A 72 -19.27 -0.78 7.93
C ALA A 72 -19.52 -1.48 9.27
N ASP A 73 -18.87 -2.61 9.53
CA ASP A 73 -19.09 -3.48 10.69
C ASP A 73 -17.96 -3.30 11.73
N VAL A 74 -17.60 -2.04 12.00
CA VAL A 74 -16.54 -1.67 12.94
C VAL A 74 -17.12 -1.51 14.35
N ASP A 75 -16.47 -2.11 15.34
CA ASP A 75 -16.74 -1.79 16.75
C ASP A 75 -15.97 -0.51 17.15
N HIS A 76 -16.55 0.65 16.87
CA HIS A 76 -15.89 1.93 17.12
C HIS A 76 -15.49 2.13 18.58
N ALA A 77 -16.26 1.58 19.53
CA ALA A 77 -15.96 1.73 20.95
C ALA A 77 -14.68 0.97 21.33
N GLU A 78 -14.54 -0.27 20.87
CA GLU A 78 -13.32 -1.06 21.08
C GLU A 78 -12.12 -0.43 20.37
N ARG A 79 -12.25 -0.01 19.10
CA ARG A 79 -11.15 0.61 18.36
C ARG A 79 -10.70 1.92 18.98
N LEU A 80 -11.63 2.79 19.38
CA LEU A 80 -11.30 4.03 20.09
C LEU A 80 -10.65 3.77 21.44
N HIS A 81 -11.10 2.74 22.17
CA HIS A 81 -10.48 2.34 23.43
C HIS A 81 -9.02 1.90 23.23
N PHE A 82 -8.78 0.99 22.27
CA PHE A 82 -7.45 0.53 21.92
C PHE A 82 -6.54 1.70 21.55
N ILE A 83 -6.96 2.56 20.62
CA ILE A 83 -6.18 3.72 20.19
C ILE A 83 -5.87 4.66 21.35
N ARG A 84 -6.84 5.00 22.20
CA ARG A 84 -6.67 6.02 23.25
C ARG A 84 -5.97 5.50 24.50
N HIS A 85 -6.09 4.21 24.82
CA HIS A 85 -5.72 3.70 26.14
C HIS A 85 -4.81 2.48 26.14
N GLU A 86 -4.86 1.61 25.12
CA GLU A 86 -4.11 0.34 25.15
C GLU A 86 -2.89 0.32 24.21
N SER A 87 -2.94 1.10 23.13
CA SER A 87 -1.84 1.15 22.17
C SER A 87 -0.55 1.66 22.81
N ASP A 88 0.56 1.12 22.32
CA ASP A 88 1.90 1.33 22.88
C ASP A 88 2.81 1.87 21.78
N LEU A 89 3.40 3.03 22.03
CA LEU A 89 4.31 3.71 21.11
C LEU A 89 5.63 2.96 20.92
N ARG A 90 5.95 1.98 21.77
CA ARG A 90 7.10 1.07 21.60
C ARG A 90 6.78 -0.19 20.79
N ASN A 91 5.53 -0.36 20.35
CA ASN A 91 5.10 -1.51 19.55
C ASN A 91 4.65 -1.05 18.17
N ARG A 92 5.57 -0.56 17.33
CA ARG A 92 5.23 -0.14 15.96
C ARG A 92 4.88 -1.33 15.10
N VAL A 93 5.56 -2.47 15.27
CA VAL A 93 5.32 -3.67 14.48
C VAL A 93 3.83 -4.04 14.47
N ARG A 94 3.19 -4.08 15.64
CA ARG A 94 1.79 -4.47 15.75
C ARG A 94 0.85 -3.30 15.96
N HIS A 95 1.07 -2.45 16.96
CA HIS A 95 0.08 -1.45 17.34
C HIS A 95 -0.01 -0.33 16.30
N MET A 96 1.12 0.19 15.80
CA MET A 96 1.09 1.20 14.73
C MET A 96 0.44 0.65 13.46
N ARG A 97 0.68 -0.64 13.13
CA ARG A 97 0.02 -1.32 12.00
C ARG A 97 -1.50 -1.34 12.13
N GLU A 98 -2.00 -1.72 13.31
CA GLU A 98 -3.44 -1.81 13.61
C GLU A 98 -4.10 -0.41 13.60
N ILE A 99 -3.42 0.60 14.16
CA ILE A 99 -3.90 2.00 14.13
C ILE A 99 -3.92 2.56 12.70
N ARG A 100 -2.90 2.24 11.89
CA ARG A 100 -2.85 2.63 10.47
C ARG A 100 -3.96 2.00 9.65
N GLU A 101 -4.33 0.74 9.93
CA GLU A 101 -5.51 0.09 9.34
C GLU A 101 -6.81 0.79 9.77
N ASP A 102 -6.93 1.20 11.04
CA ASP A 102 -8.10 1.96 11.51
C ASP A 102 -8.19 3.32 10.78
N LEU A 103 -7.08 4.04 10.61
CA LEU A 103 -7.04 5.31 9.89
C LEU A 103 -7.55 5.16 8.45
N GLU A 104 -6.99 4.22 7.69
CA GLU A 104 -7.35 4.01 6.28
C GLU A 104 -8.82 3.65 6.12
N ASN A 105 -9.30 2.71 6.93
CA ASN A 105 -10.68 2.23 6.85
C ASN A 105 -11.68 3.29 7.32
N ALA A 106 -11.43 3.97 8.44
CA ALA A 106 -12.33 4.96 8.99
C ALA A 106 -12.37 6.23 8.13
N ALA A 107 -11.24 6.69 7.59
CA ALA A 107 -11.21 7.83 6.68
C ALA A 107 -12.00 7.54 5.39
N LEU A 108 -11.84 6.35 4.80
CA LEU A 108 -12.61 5.95 3.62
C LEU A 108 -14.10 5.78 3.96
N ALA A 109 -14.43 5.15 5.09
CA ALA A 109 -15.81 4.98 5.54
C ALA A 109 -16.50 6.33 5.71
N TYR A 110 -15.83 7.29 6.33
CA TYR A 110 -16.35 8.65 6.46
C TYR A 110 -16.52 9.33 5.09
N ALA A 111 -15.54 9.23 4.19
CA ALA A 111 -15.67 9.79 2.84
C ALA A 111 -16.88 9.21 2.08
N VAL A 112 -17.18 7.93 2.27
CA VAL A 112 -18.28 7.24 1.59
C VAL A 112 -19.64 7.51 2.23
N TRP A 113 -19.77 7.48 3.56
CA TRP A 113 -21.07 7.52 4.25
C TRP A 113 -21.28 8.73 5.18
N ARG A 114 -20.22 9.50 5.46
CA ARG A 114 -20.26 10.73 6.27
C ARG A 114 -20.82 10.53 7.68
N LYS A 115 -20.57 9.36 8.30
CA LYS A 115 -20.98 9.11 9.69
C LYS A 115 -19.98 9.76 10.65
N PRO A 116 -20.40 10.66 11.56
CA PRO A 116 -19.47 11.36 12.46
C PRO A 116 -18.53 10.45 13.27
N ILE A 117 -18.98 9.25 13.65
CA ILE A 117 -18.17 8.28 14.39
C ILE A 117 -16.96 7.74 13.60
N ASP A 118 -17.08 7.66 12.26
CA ASP A 118 -15.96 7.26 11.40
C ASP A 118 -14.90 8.38 11.36
N LEU A 119 -15.32 9.65 11.36
CA LEU A 119 -14.40 10.80 11.46
C LEU A 119 -13.71 10.87 12.81
N GLU A 120 -14.43 10.58 13.91
CA GLU A 120 -13.83 10.51 15.24
C GLU A 120 -12.73 9.43 15.30
N LEU A 121 -13.02 8.24 14.78
CA LEU A 121 -12.05 7.14 14.74
C LEU A 121 -10.85 7.48 13.86
N ALA A 122 -11.07 8.03 12.66
CA ALA A 122 -9.99 8.45 11.76
C ALA A 122 -9.11 9.54 12.39
N THR A 123 -9.72 10.54 13.03
CA THR A 123 -8.98 11.61 13.72
C THR A 123 -8.13 11.06 14.85
N ALA A 124 -8.71 10.20 15.72
CA ALA A 124 -7.98 9.59 16.82
C ALA A 124 -6.82 8.71 16.35
N ALA A 125 -7.02 7.94 15.28
CA ALA A 125 -5.98 7.11 14.68
C ALA A 125 -4.85 7.96 14.07
N LEU A 126 -5.20 9.04 13.37
CA LEU A 126 -4.22 9.98 12.80
C LEU A 126 -3.37 10.61 13.90
N GLU A 127 -4.00 11.23 14.91
CA GLU A 127 -3.30 11.83 16.06
C GLU A 127 -2.37 10.84 16.76
N ARG A 128 -2.80 9.57 16.89
CA ARG A 128 -1.97 8.53 17.51
C ARG A 128 -0.77 8.15 16.65
N ILE A 129 -0.91 8.05 15.32
CA ILE A 129 0.22 7.79 14.41
C ILE A 129 1.27 8.91 14.51
N LEU A 130 0.85 10.17 14.62
CA LEU A 130 1.75 11.32 14.74
C LEU A 130 2.60 11.31 16.03
N GLN A 131 2.20 10.54 17.04
CA GLN A 131 2.96 10.39 18.29
C GLN A 131 4.11 9.40 18.19
N TYR A 132 4.11 8.52 17.18
CA TYR A 132 5.26 7.63 16.97
C TYR A 132 6.46 8.43 16.47
N ASP A 133 7.61 8.19 17.07
CA ASP A 133 8.87 8.78 16.66
C ASP A 133 10.02 7.78 16.89
N PRO A 134 10.79 7.44 15.85
CA PRO A 134 10.48 7.58 14.42
C PRO A 134 9.25 6.72 14.01
N TRP A 135 8.78 6.88 12.77
CA TRP A 135 7.67 6.08 12.22
C TRP A 135 8.05 4.65 11.81
N ASP A 136 9.33 4.35 11.67
CA ASP A 136 9.83 2.99 11.43
C ASP A 136 10.92 2.66 12.44
N TYR A 137 11.24 1.38 12.57
CA TYR A 137 12.23 0.89 13.54
C TYR A 137 13.52 0.44 12.88
N PHE A 138 13.71 0.71 11.58
CA PHE A 138 14.99 0.47 10.91
C PHE A 138 15.84 1.74 10.90
N VAL A 139 17.15 1.57 10.98
CA VAL A 139 18.11 2.68 11.09
C VAL A 139 19.34 2.46 10.22
N GLU A 140 19.88 3.53 9.66
CA GLU A 140 21.23 3.58 9.11
C GLU A 140 22.18 4.27 10.09
N GLY A 141 23.33 3.62 10.33
CA GLY A 141 24.33 4.09 11.26
C GLY A 141 23.73 4.29 12.65
N ALA A 142 24.02 5.43 13.28
CA ALA A 142 23.64 5.66 14.66
C ALA A 142 22.14 5.92 14.87
N ASN A 143 21.46 6.66 13.99
CA ASN A 143 20.11 7.16 14.23
C ASN A 143 19.33 7.64 12.98
N GLU A 144 19.80 7.37 11.76
CA GLU A 144 19.09 7.83 10.56
C GLU A 144 17.94 6.87 10.18
N PRO A 145 16.65 7.26 10.25
CA PRO A 145 15.56 6.31 10.03
C PRO A 145 15.50 5.78 8.58
N LEU A 146 15.16 4.49 8.45
CA LEU A 146 14.91 3.81 7.18
C LEU A 146 13.47 3.33 7.12
N GLY A 147 12.80 3.56 5.98
CA GLY A 147 11.43 3.14 5.78
C GLY A 147 11.34 1.87 4.94
N PHE A 148 11.00 0.74 5.56
CA PHE A 148 10.70 -0.51 4.83
C PHE A 148 9.27 -1.00 5.08
N GLN A 149 8.67 -0.60 6.21
CA GLN A 149 7.37 -1.12 6.63
C GLN A 149 6.51 0.00 7.19
N ARG A 150 6.73 0.41 8.44
CA ARG A 150 5.80 1.28 9.18
C ARG A 150 5.81 2.72 8.68
N ALA A 151 6.97 3.30 8.37
CA ALA A 151 7.02 4.66 7.81
C ALA A 151 6.37 4.76 6.42
N PRO A 152 6.64 3.83 5.46
CA PRO A 152 5.92 3.81 4.19
C PRO A 152 4.40 3.65 4.33
N GLU A 153 3.93 2.71 5.15
CA GLU A 153 2.50 2.50 5.41
C GLU A 153 1.83 3.75 5.99
N ALA A 154 2.44 4.35 7.02
CA ALA A 154 1.92 5.56 7.65
C ALA A 154 1.91 6.75 6.67
N THR A 155 2.92 6.86 5.81
CA THR A 155 2.99 7.92 4.79
C THR A 155 1.84 7.81 3.79
N ILE A 156 1.55 6.60 3.29
CA ILE A 156 0.42 6.36 2.37
C ILE A 156 -0.90 6.67 3.09
N ALA A 157 -1.10 6.11 4.28
CA ALA A 157 -2.34 6.26 5.05
C ALA A 157 -2.64 7.72 5.39
N THR A 158 -1.63 8.48 5.84
CA THR A 158 -1.78 9.90 6.19
C THR A 158 -2.04 10.75 4.95
N CYS A 159 -1.35 10.52 3.83
CA CYS A 159 -1.66 11.21 2.57
C CYS A 159 -3.09 10.94 2.11
N CYS A 160 -3.55 9.68 2.14
CA CYS A 160 -4.92 9.32 1.82
C CYS A 160 -5.94 9.98 2.77
N ALA A 161 -5.67 9.98 4.08
CA ALA A 161 -6.55 10.62 5.05
C ALA A 161 -6.68 12.13 4.79
N LEU A 162 -5.56 12.82 4.54
CA LEU A 162 -5.60 14.24 4.20
C LEU A 162 -6.38 14.50 2.89
N ASP A 163 -6.21 13.65 1.88
CA ASP A 163 -6.94 13.77 0.60
C ASP A 163 -8.45 13.53 0.76
N TRP A 164 -8.86 12.58 1.60
CA TRP A 164 -10.25 12.15 1.71
C TRP A 164 -11.06 12.94 2.75
N ILE A 165 -10.43 13.31 3.86
CA ILE A 165 -11.12 13.92 5.02
C ILE A 165 -10.44 15.20 5.52
N GLY A 166 -9.36 15.68 4.89
CA GLY A 166 -8.60 16.84 5.36
C GLY A 166 -9.41 18.13 5.49
N ASP A 167 -10.44 18.32 4.65
CA ASP A 167 -11.36 19.48 4.73
C ASP A 167 -12.23 19.47 6.01
N GLU A 168 -12.29 18.35 6.73
CA GLU A 168 -13.10 18.14 7.96
C GLU A 168 -12.23 18.06 9.23
N LEU A 169 -10.91 18.07 9.07
CA LEU A 169 -9.95 18.04 10.18
C LEU A 169 -9.61 19.46 10.65
N ASP A 170 -9.09 19.56 11.87
CA ASP A 170 -8.49 20.81 12.35
C ASP A 170 -7.32 21.21 11.42
N PRO A 171 -7.28 22.44 10.88
CA PRO A 171 -6.17 22.91 10.06
C PRO A 171 -4.78 22.77 10.71
N ALA A 172 -4.69 22.86 12.04
CA ALA A 172 -3.45 22.63 12.78
C ALA A 172 -3.02 21.17 12.71
N LEU A 173 -3.97 20.22 12.81
CA LEU A 173 -3.70 18.80 12.65
C LEU A 173 -3.27 18.47 11.22
N VAL A 174 -3.89 19.10 10.21
CA VAL A 174 -3.47 18.97 8.80
C VAL A 174 -2.02 19.44 8.64
N ALA A 175 -1.69 20.64 9.13
CA ALA A 175 -0.36 21.20 9.02
C ALA A 175 0.71 20.34 9.73
N GLU A 176 0.40 19.84 10.93
CA GLU A 176 1.29 18.93 11.66
C GLU A 176 1.46 17.59 10.94
N THR A 177 0.39 17.04 10.36
CA THR A 177 0.47 15.80 9.57
C THR A 177 1.39 15.97 8.37
N GLU A 178 1.26 17.07 7.61
CA GLU A 178 2.12 17.36 6.46
C GLU A 178 3.58 17.54 6.85
N LYS A 179 3.83 18.22 7.97
CA LYS A 179 5.17 18.36 8.54
C LYS A 179 5.76 17.00 8.87
N GLN A 180 5.01 16.11 9.53
CA GLN A 180 5.53 14.78 9.87
C GLN A 180 5.70 13.86 8.65
N ILE A 181 4.88 13.99 7.60
CA ILE A 181 5.15 13.35 6.31
C ILE A 181 6.52 13.81 5.79
N ALA A 182 6.82 15.12 5.86
CA ALA A 182 8.07 15.69 5.35
C ALA A 182 9.30 15.38 6.23
N GLU A 183 9.12 15.14 7.53
CA GLU A 183 10.20 14.91 8.50
C GLU A 183 10.45 13.42 8.81
N LYS A 184 9.39 12.61 8.93
CA LYS A 184 9.45 11.21 9.36
C LYS A 184 9.18 10.22 8.22
N GLY A 185 8.20 10.51 7.37
CA GLY A 185 7.73 9.59 6.33
C GLY A 185 8.62 9.57 5.08
N ALA A 186 8.60 10.67 4.33
CA ALA A 186 9.31 10.79 3.06
C ALA A 186 10.83 10.64 3.18
N PRO A 187 11.52 11.22 4.20
CA PRO A 187 12.95 11.00 4.38
C PRO A 187 13.30 9.54 4.63
N ALA A 188 12.56 8.83 5.49
CA ALA A 188 12.81 7.41 5.77
C ALA A 188 12.65 6.55 4.49
N CYS A 189 11.62 6.81 3.69
CA CYS A 189 11.42 6.14 2.40
C CYS A 189 12.55 6.47 1.41
N TYR A 190 12.96 7.74 1.34
CA TYR A 190 14.05 8.17 0.46
C TYR A 190 15.37 7.49 0.83
N ASN A 191 15.71 7.45 2.12
CA ASN A 191 16.97 6.87 2.62
C ASN A 191 17.05 5.38 2.33
N ALA A 192 15.97 4.64 2.56
CA ALA A 192 15.85 3.24 2.18
C ALA A 192 16.12 3.02 0.68
N LEU A 193 15.42 3.75 -0.20
CA LEU A 193 15.59 3.63 -1.65
C LEU A 193 16.97 4.08 -2.13
N TYR A 194 17.52 5.13 -1.52
CA TYR A 194 18.85 5.61 -1.84
C TYR A 194 19.92 4.55 -1.49
N GLY A 195 19.83 3.93 -0.31
CA GLY A 195 20.75 2.86 0.07
C GLY A 195 20.62 1.62 -0.82
N MET A 196 19.40 1.25 -1.25
CA MET A 196 19.22 0.18 -2.24
C MET A 196 19.82 0.52 -3.61
N MET A 197 19.78 1.80 -4.01
CA MET A 197 20.33 2.28 -5.28
C MET A 197 21.87 2.42 -5.25
N TYR A 198 22.43 2.76 -4.08
CA TYR A 198 23.85 3.02 -3.86
C TYR A 198 24.36 2.21 -2.64
N PRO A 199 24.37 0.88 -2.73
CA PRO A 199 24.70 0.01 -1.60
C PRO A 199 26.13 0.19 -1.09
N ASP A 200 27.04 0.66 -1.95
CA ASP A 200 28.43 1.02 -1.61
C ASP A 200 28.54 2.24 -0.68
N ARG A 201 27.47 3.02 -0.53
CA ARG A 201 27.41 4.23 0.31
C ARG A 201 26.74 4.00 1.66
N VAL A 202 26.18 2.81 1.88
CA VAL A 202 25.47 2.47 3.12
C VAL A 202 26.46 2.32 4.28
N ARG A 203 26.14 2.94 5.41
CA ARG A 203 27.00 3.00 6.62
C ARG A 203 26.68 1.95 7.68
N GLY A 204 25.83 0.99 7.35
CA GLY A 204 25.35 -0.08 8.23
C GLY A 204 23.86 0.10 8.51
N TRP A 205 23.06 -0.88 8.11
CA TRP A 205 21.64 -0.94 8.44
C TRP A 205 21.43 -1.82 9.66
N ASP A 206 20.52 -1.43 10.53
CA ASP A 206 20.21 -2.15 11.77
C ASP A 206 18.74 -1.96 12.19
N ILE A 207 18.31 -2.72 13.19
CA ILE A 207 17.07 -2.51 13.92
C ILE A 207 17.34 -1.56 15.08
N ASN A 208 16.52 -0.51 15.17
CA ASN A 208 16.55 0.43 16.27
C ASN A 208 15.78 -0.12 17.49
N HIS A 209 16.46 -0.95 18.28
CA HIS A 209 15.92 -1.49 19.53
C HIS A 209 15.66 -0.44 20.62
N ALA A 210 16.15 0.79 20.47
CA ALA A 210 15.88 1.86 21.44
C ALA A 210 14.42 2.32 21.34
N VAL A 211 13.83 2.24 20.15
CA VAL A 211 12.50 2.77 19.88
C VAL A 211 11.44 1.67 19.89
N ASP A 212 11.78 0.43 19.51
CA ASP A 212 10.82 -0.69 19.41
C ASP A 212 11.27 -1.96 20.14
N ASP A 213 10.31 -2.70 20.70
CA ASP A 213 10.56 -3.94 21.45
C ASP A 213 10.62 -5.17 20.52
N ILE A 214 11.50 -5.10 19.52
CA ILE A 214 11.73 -6.20 18.57
C ILE A 214 12.71 -7.18 19.18
N GLY A 215 12.24 -8.39 19.46
CA GLY A 215 13.06 -9.48 20.02
C GLY A 215 13.86 -10.27 18.98
N ALA A 216 13.77 -9.91 17.70
CA ALA A 216 14.53 -10.54 16.62
C ALA A 216 15.77 -9.70 16.30
N ASP A 217 16.90 -10.37 16.16
CA ASP A 217 18.18 -9.78 15.77
C ASP A 217 18.64 -10.47 14.47
N PHE A 218 18.83 -9.70 13.42
CA PHE A 218 19.19 -10.17 12.09
C PHE A 218 20.34 -9.34 11.54
N ASP A 219 21.30 -9.98 10.88
CA ASP A 219 22.33 -9.26 10.12
C ASP A 219 21.73 -8.58 8.89
N LEU A 220 21.62 -7.25 8.92
CA LEU A 220 21.09 -6.44 7.83
C LEU A 220 22.18 -5.92 6.87
N SER A 221 23.45 -6.30 7.04
CA SER A 221 24.58 -5.76 6.26
C SER A 221 24.42 -5.92 4.75
N ARG A 222 23.72 -6.97 4.30
CA ARG A 222 23.46 -7.25 2.88
C ARG A 222 22.08 -6.81 2.40
N TRP A 223 21.24 -6.28 3.27
CA TRP A 223 19.88 -5.86 2.92
C TRP A 223 19.82 -4.80 1.81
N PRO A 224 20.75 -3.81 1.71
CA PRO A 224 20.73 -2.88 0.58
C PRO A 224 20.78 -3.57 -0.78
N LEU A 225 21.51 -4.69 -0.88
CA LEU A 225 21.61 -5.48 -2.11
C LEU A 225 20.39 -6.39 -2.29
N ILE A 226 19.98 -7.09 -1.23
CA ILE A 226 18.91 -8.08 -1.28
C ILE A 226 17.57 -7.38 -1.54
N LEU A 227 17.24 -6.36 -0.75
CA LEU A 227 15.95 -5.68 -0.82
C LEU A 227 15.76 -4.90 -2.12
N ASN A 228 16.84 -4.55 -2.83
CA ASN A 228 16.74 -3.85 -4.10
C ASN A 228 16.00 -4.65 -5.19
N SER A 229 15.88 -5.97 -5.01
CA SER A 229 15.19 -6.90 -5.89
C SER A 229 14.11 -7.71 -5.18
N THR A 230 13.49 -7.17 -4.12
CA THR A 230 12.34 -7.80 -3.45
C THR A 230 11.20 -6.82 -3.23
N ASN A 231 10.03 -7.34 -2.85
CA ASN A 231 8.80 -6.60 -2.62
C ASN A 231 8.99 -5.46 -1.60
N LEU A 232 9.93 -5.56 -0.67
CA LEU A 232 10.17 -4.54 0.34
C LEU A 232 10.66 -3.21 -0.24
N LYS A 233 11.14 -3.20 -1.50
CA LYS A 233 11.42 -1.96 -2.23
C LYS A 233 10.15 -1.22 -2.65
N ILE A 234 9.04 -1.92 -2.91
CA ILE A 234 7.91 -1.30 -3.60
C ILE A 234 7.08 -0.39 -2.70
N ILE A 235 6.97 -0.71 -1.41
CA ILE A 235 6.20 0.13 -0.49
C ILE A 235 6.86 1.49 -0.22
N PRO A 236 8.17 1.61 0.10
CA PRO A 236 8.79 2.94 0.20
C PRO A 236 8.79 3.66 -1.14
N THR A 237 8.83 2.93 -2.27
CA THR A 237 8.68 3.52 -3.61
C THR A 237 7.31 4.20 -3.75
N CYS A 238 6.23 3.48 -3.49
CA CYS A 238 4.86 4.01 -3.56
C CYS A 238 4.66 5.18 -2.58
N ALA A 239 5.06 4.99 -1.32
CA ALA A 239 4.92 6.00 -0.26
C ALA A 239 5.65 7.31 -0.59
N LEU A 240 6.87 7.21 -1.13
CA LEU A 240 7.63 8.39 -1.52
C LEU A 240 6.96 9.15 -2.67
N GLY A 241 6.35 8.44 -3.62
CA GLY A 241 5.56 9.05 -4.70
C GLY A 241 4.32 9.78 -4.18
N PHE A 242 3.60 9.17 -3.23
CA PHE A 242 2.45 9.81 -2.56
C PHE A 242 2.87 11.09 -1.85
N ALA A 243 3.89 11.03 -0.99
CA ALA A 243 4.37 12.20 -0.26
C ALA A 243 4.86 13.31 -1.20
N ALA A 244 5.59 12.94 -2.26
CA ALA A 244 6.08 13.89 -3.24
C ALA A 244 4.96 14.63 -3.98
N LEU A 245 3.94 13.92 -4.44
CA LEU A 245 2.81 14.50 -5.19
C LEU A 245 1.84 15.26 -4.26
N TRP A 246 1.75 14.84 -3.00
CA TRP A 246 1.01 15.59 -1.99
C TRP A 246 1.68 16.93 -1.68
N LEU A 247 3.00 16.93 -1.48
CA LEU A 247 3.80 18.11 -1.10
C LEU A 247 4.36 18.88 -2.31
N GLN A 248 3.95 18.53 -3.53
CA GLN A 248 4.47 19.14 -4.75
C GLN A 248 4.24 20.66 -4.76
N GLY A 249 5.28 21.42 -5.11
CA GLY A 249 5.26 22.88 -5.08
C GLY A 249 5.25 23.51 -3.67
N ARG A 250 5.21 22.70 -2.60
CA ARG A 250 5.14 23.15 -1.20
C ARG A 250 6.36 22.74 -0.37
N HIS A 251 7.03 21.63 -0.73
CA HIS A 251 8.26 21.17 -0.09
C HIS A 251 9.44 21.16 -1.06
N PRO A 252 10.63 21.70 -0.68
CA PRO A 252 11.77 21.84 -1.59
C PRO A 252 12.36 20.50 -2.08
N GLN A 253 12.11 19.39 -1.39
CA GLN A 253 12.57 18.06 -1.80
C GLN A 253 11.53 17.26 -2.58
N ALA A 254 10.31 17.78 -2.80
CA ALA A 254 9.22 17.01 -3.42
C ALA A 254 9.60 16.46 -4.81
N ASP A 255 10.23 17.27 -5.67
CA ASP A 255 10.64 16.81 -7.01
C ASP A 255 11.73 15.73 -6.95
N LYS A 256 12.68 15.87 -6.01
CA LYS A 256 13.74 14.87 -5.76
C LYS A 256 13.14 13.54 -5.29
N TRP A 257 12.15 13.60 -4.42
CA TRP A 257 11.41 12.43 -3.94
C TRP A 257 10.63 11.76 -5.07
N LEU A 258 9.92 12.55 -5.89
CA LEU A 258 9.19 12.04 -7.05
C LEU A 258 10.12 11.33 -8.04
N GLN A 259 11.29 11.93 -8.32
CA GLN A 259 12.28 11.34 -9.21
C GLN A 259 12.80 10.01 -8.67
N MET A 260 13.12 9.93 -7.37
CA MET A 260 13.57 8.69 -6.74
C MET A 260 12.49 7.61 -6.76
N SER A 261 11.24 7.96 -6.44
CA SER A 261 10.09 7.06 -6.52
C SER A 261 9.95 6.46 -7.92
N ARG A 262 9.89 7.30 -8.96
CA ARG A 262 9.72 6.83 -10.35
C ARG A 262 10.87 5.95 -10.81
N ARG A 263 12.12 6.37 -10.54
CA ARG A 263 13.30 5.57 -10.90
C ARG A 263 13.31 4.23 -10.18
N SER A 264 12.92 4.19 -8.92
CA SER A 264 12.83 2.95 -8.15
C SER A 264 11.75 2.02 -8.68
N ALA A 265 10.58 2.54 -9.09
CA ALA A 265 9.52 1.75 -9.73
C ALA A 265 9.99 1.15 -11.06
N GLN A 266 10.63 1.97 -11.91
CA GLN A 266 11.17 1.54 -13.20
C GLN A 266 12.28 0.49 -13.05
N ALA A 267 13.16 0.66 -12.07
CA ALA A 267 14.19 -0.34 -11.78
C ALA A 267 13.60 -1.62 -11.17
N PHE A 268 12.53 -1.51 -10.39
CA PHE A 268 11.88 -2.66 -9.76
C PHE A 268 11.05 -3.47 -10.77
N SER A 269 10.42 -2.83 -11.76
CA SER A 269 9.51 -3.50 -12.69
C SER A 269 10.15 -4.64 -13.50
N THR A 270 11.48 -4.69 -13.57
CA THR A 270 12.23 -5.77 -14.22
C THR A 270 12.12 -7.12 -13.50
N ILE A 271 11.62 -7.15 -12.26
CA ILE A 271 11.31 -8.38 -11.53
C ILE A 271 10.09 -9.11 -12.12
N TYR A 272 9.30 -8.42 -12.96
CA TYR A 272 8.23 -9.04 -13.69
C TYR A 272 8.76 -9.58 -15.02
N GLY A 273 8.45 -10.85 -15.31
CA GLY A 273 8.68 -11.44 -16.61
C GLY A 273 7.87 -10.72 -17.70
N LEU A 274 8.31 -10.83 -18.96
CA LEU A 274 7.60 -10.24 -20.10
C LEU A 274 6.18 -10.81 -20.27
N ASP A 275 5.95 -12.04 -19.83
CA ASP A 275 4.65 -12.70 -19.77
C ASP A 275 3.81 -12.31 -18.54
N GLY A 276 4.39 -11.53 -17.63
CA GLY A 276 3.82 -11.07 -16.37
C GLY A 276 4.11 -11.97 -15.16
N SER A 277 4.96 -13.00 -15.29
CA SER A 277 5.42 -13.77 -14.13
C SER A 277 6.07 -12.87 -13.08
N TYR A 278 6.04 -13.27 -11.81
CA TYR A 278 6.63 -12.50 -10.72
C TYR A 278 7.57 -13.40 -9.90
N ASP A 279 8.83 -12.98 -9.78
CA ASP A 279 9.92 -13.84 -9.30
C ASP A 279 9.81 -14.22 -7.81
N GLU A 280 9.18 -13.39 -6.98
CA GLU A 280 8.92 -13.73 -5.57
C GLU A 280 7.66 -14.57 -5.37
N GLY A 281 6.99 -14.98 -6.46
CA GLY A 281 5.85 -15.85 -6.39
C GLY A 281 4.55 -15.17 -5.95
N VAL A 282 3.47 -15.95 -5.96
CA VAL A 282 2.11 -15.42 -5.82
C VAL A 282 1.80 -14.93 -4.39
N GLY A 283 2.54 -15.41 -3.38
CA GLY A 283 2.41 -14.97 -1.99
C GLY A 283 2.70 -13.47 -1.80
N TYR A 284 3.71 -12.95 -2.50
CA TYR A 284 4.06 -11.53 -2.45
C TYR A 284 3.44 -10.70 -3.59
N TRP A 285 3.01 -11.35 -4.67
CA TRP A 285 2.48 -10.69 -5.87
C TRP A 285 1.38 -9.66 -5.58
N GLY A 286 0.39 -10.01 -4.75
CA GLY A 286 -0.78 -9.16 -4.50
C GLY A 286 -0.41 -7.85 -3.81
N TYR A 287 0.46 -7.94 -2.80
CA TYR A 287 1.00 -6.79 -2.08
C TYR A 287 1.83 -5.89 -3.02
N THR A 288 2.75 -6.49 -3.77
CA THR A 288 3.64 -5.74 -4.68
C THR A 288 2.87 -5.03 -5.78
N THR A 289 1.99 -5.77 -6.47
CA THR A 289 1.25 -5.28 -7.63
C THR A 289 0.27 -4.18 -7.23
N LEU A 290 -0.31 -4.25 -6.02
CA LEU A 290 -1.16 -3.19 -5.48
C LEU A 290 -0.40 -1.86 -5.35
N HIS A 291 0.79 -1.86 -4.74
CA HIS A 291 1.58 -0.63 -4.56
C HIS A 291 2.06 -0.04 -5.89
N LEU A 292 2.42 -0.87 -6.87
CA LEU A 292 2.72 -0.41 -8.24
C LEU A 292 1.49 0.24 -8.89
N ALA A 293 0.32 -0.41 -8.80
CA ALA A 293 -0.92 0.12 -9.36
C ALA A 293 -1.33 1.43 -8.70
N MET A 294 -1.22 1.53 -7.37
CA MET A 294 -1.48 2.76 -6.63
C MET A 294 -0.55 3.88 -7.10
N LEU A 295 0.76 3.65 -7.14
CA LEU A 295 1.72 4.66 -7.59
C LEU A 295 1.44 5.12 -9.02
N ALA A 296 1.19 4.20 -9.95
CA ALA A 296 0.90 4.52 -11.34
C ALA A 296 -0.39 5.37 -11.48
N GLU A 297 -1.41 5.08 -10.68
CA GLU A 297 -2.65 5.89 -10.67
C GLU A 297 -2.39 7.29 -10.12
N VAL A 298 -1.69 7.45 -8.98
CA VAL A 298 -1.42 8.78 -8.43
C VAL A 298 -0.56 9.61 -9.39
N LEU A 299 0.46 9.00 -10.02
CA LEU A 299 1.29 9.66 -11.04
C LEU A 299 0.47 10.18 -12.21
N TYR A 300 -0.43 9.34 -12.73
CA TYR A 300 -1.29 9.70 -13.85
C TYR A 300 -2.24 10.85 -13.47
N ARG A 301 -2.91 10.74 -12.32
CA ARG A 301 -3.90 11.72 -11.86
C ARG A 301 -3.28 13.07 -11.50
N ARG A 302 -2.15 13.08 -10.79
CA ARG A 302 -1.57 14.30 -10.20
C ARG A 302 -0.54 14.97 -11.09
N ALA A 303 0.16 14.20 -11.92
CA ALA A 303 1.26 14.71 -12.75
C ALA A 303 1.08 14.46 -14.25
N GLY A 304 0.02 13.76 -14.69
CA GLY A 304 -0.19 13.40 -16.09
C GLY A 304 0.87 12.41 -16.62
N VAL A 305 1.61 11.76 -15.72
CA VAL A 305 2.65 10.79 -16.06
C VAL A 305 2.00 9.41 -16.13
N ASP A 306 1.88 8.86 -17.34
CA ASP A 306 1.35 7.51 -17.54
C ASP A 306 2.47 6.47 -17.44
N GLU A 307 2.50 5.74 -16.33
CA GLU A 307 3.37 4.58 -16.09
C GLU A 307 2.54 3.31 -15.83
N ARG A 308 1.27 3.28 -16.25
CA ARG A 308 0.38 2.11 -16.05
C ARG A 308 0.70 0.95 -17.00
N ASP A 309 1.62 1.14 -17.94
CA ASP A 309 2.18 0.09 -18.81
C ASP A 309 3.55 -0.40 -18.33
N LEU A 310 4.03 0.06 -17.17
CA LEU A 310 5.34 -0.29 -16.63
C LEU A 310 5.51 -1.80 -16.39
N ILE A 311 4.40 -2.50 -16.13
CA ILE A 311 4.33 -3.97 -16.07
C ILE A 311 3.19 -4.50 -16.94
N ASN A 312 3.29 -5.76 -17.34
CA ASN A 312 2.23 -6.46 -18.05
C ASN A 312 1.09 -6.87 -17.09
N TYR A 313 0.21 -5.92 -16.73
CA TYR A 313 -0.93 -6.16 -15.81
C TYR A 313 -1.84 -7.34 -16.24
N PRO A 314 -2.22 -7.48 -17.54
CA PRO A 314 -2.97 -8.66 -17.98
C PRO A 314 -2.20 -9.96 -17.80
N GLY A 315 -0.90 -9.97 -18.12
CA GLY A 315 -0.01 -11.11 -17.93
C GLY A 315 0.12 -11.51 -16.47
N THR A 316 0.37 -10.54 -15.59
CA THR A 316 0.58 -10.79 -14.16
C THR A 316 -0.70 -11.26 -13.46
N THR A 317 -1.86 -10.78 -13.91
CA THR A 317 -3.14 -11.34 -13.47
C THR A 317 -3.31 -12.81 -13.90
N ARG A 318 -2.90 -13.17 -15.13
CA ARG A 318 -2.93 -14.58 -15.59
C ARG A 318 -1.96 -15.44 -14.80
N PHE A 319 -0.75 -14.94 -14.53
CA PHE A 319 0.22 -15.59 -13.65
C PHE A 319 -0.41 -15.90 -12.28
N ALA A 320 -0.99 -14.89 -11.61
CA ALA A 320 -1.62 -15.09 -10.32
C ALA A 320 -2.76 -16.11 -10.36
N LEU A 321 -3.59 -16.10 -11.42
CA LEU A 321 -4.66 -17.09 -11.61
C LEU A 321 -4.14 -18.50 -11.89
N ALA A 322 -3.00 -18.64 -12.55
CA ALA A 322 -2.39 -19.93 -12.88
C ALA A 322 -1.61 -20.52 -11.69
N MET A 323 -0.97 -19.65 -10.90
CA MET A 323 -0.14 -20.04 -9.75
C MET A 323 -0.93 -20.15 -8.45
N CYS A 324 -2.14 -19.57 -8.37
CA CYS A 324 -3.06 -19.83 -7.27
C CYS A 324 -3.93 -21.05 -7.59
N MET A 325 -3.91 -22.06 -6.72
CA MET A 325 -4.95 -23.07 -6.73
C MET A 325 -6.26 -22.47 -6.18
N PRO A 326 -7.35 -22.43 -6.96
CA PRO A 326 -8.64 -22.03 -6.41
C PRO A 326 -9.11 -23.10 -5.43
N ARG A 327 -9.00 -22.82 -4.13
CA ARG A 327 -9.68 -23.65 -3.13
C ARG A 327 -11.16 -23.30 -3.17
N LEU A 328 -12.03 -24.31 -3.09
CA LEU A 328 -13.50 -24.18 -3.07
C LEU A 328 -14.05 -23.46 -1.81
N GLY A 329 -13.25 -22.60 -1.16
CA GLY A 329 -13.61 -21.94 0.08
C GLY A 329 -13.67 -22.87 1.30
N SER A 330 -13.33 -24.15 1.15
CA SER A 330 -13.24 -25.06 2.29
C SER A 330 -12.06 -24.67 3.17
N ILE A 331 -12.37 -24.44 4.43
CA ILE A 331 -11.41 -24.20 5.50
C ILE A 331 -10.53 -25.43 5.63
N TYR A 332 -9.22 -25.23 5.65
CA TYR A 332 -8.27 -26.26 6.06
C TYR A 332 -7.93 -26.05 7.53
N ASN A 333 -7.97 -27.15 8.28
CA ASN A 333 -7.63 -27.17 9.68
C ASN A 333 -6.29 -27.90 9.83
N ASN A 334 -5.20 -27.15 9.97
CA ASN A 334 -3.91 -27.72 10.33
C ASN A 334 -3.97 -28.12 11.81
N PRO A 335 -3.84 -29.40 12.19
CA PRO A 335 -3.91 -29.82 13.58
C PRO A 335 -2.84 -29.18 14.48
N ASN A 336 -1.80 -28.58 13.90
CA ASN A 336 -0.74 -27.86 14.60
C ASN A 336 -0.97 -26.35 14.70
N GLU A 337 -2.04 -25.80 14.12
CA GLU A 337 -2.35 -24.36 14.18
C GLU A 337 -3.67 -24.09 14.87
N LYS A 338 -3.71 -23.00 15.65
CA LYS A 338 -4.89 -22.60 16.44
C LYS A 338 -5.95 -21.86 15.62
N LYS A 339 -5.69 -21.55 14.35
CA LYS A 339 -6.59 -20.77 13.50
C LYS A 339 -6.85 -21.51 12.20
N GLU A 340 -8.12 -21.68 11.91
CA GLU A 340 -8.63 -22.08 10.61
C GLU A 340 -8.12 -21.15 9.51
N TYR A 341 -7.67 -21.72 8.38
CA TYR A 341 -7.19 -20.92 7.26
C TYR A 341 -7.65 -21.51 5.92
N ASN A 342 -7.88 -20.63 4.96
CA ASN A 342 -8.31 -20.99 3.60
C ASN A 342 -7.27 -20.65 2.52
N TYR A 343 -6.11 -20.09 2.88
CA TYR A 343 -4.97 -19.78 2.00
C TYR A 343 -3.79 -20.73 2.23
N VAL A 344 -3.05 -21.07 1.18
CA VAL A 344 -1.82 -21.89 1.25
C VAL A 344 -0.67 -21.18 0.53
N PRO A 345 0.57 -21.40 1.00
CA PRO A 345 0.94 -22.21 2.16
C PRO A 345 0.91 -21.40 3.45
N LYS A 346 0.43 -22.04 4.51
CA LYS A 346 0.62 -21.62 5.90
C LYS A 346 0.97 -22.86 6.72
N GLY A 347 2.10 -22.81 7.43
CA GLY A 347 2.62 -23.91 8.22
C GLY A 347 3.46 -24.93 7.43
N ALA A 348 4.34 -25.63 8.14
CA ALA A 348 5.12 -26.74 7.59
C ALA A 348 4.19 -27.91 7.25
N MET A 349 4.01 -28.19 5.96
CA MET A 349 3.31 -29.40 5.48
C MET A 349 4.34 -30.47 5.10
N ASP A 350 4.00 -31.74 5.36
CA ASP A 350 4.83 -32.89 4.98
C ASP A 350 4.97 -32.95 3.44
N PRO A 351 6.20 -32.84 2.89
CA PRO A 351 6.45 -32.87 1.45
C PRO A 351 5.95 -34.14 0.75
N ALA A 352 5.73 -35.24 1.48
CA ALA A 352 5.19 -36.47 0.91
C ALA A 352 3.68 -36.42 0.65
N SER A 353 2.98 -35.40 1.16
CA SER A 353 1.52 -35.34 1.21
C SER A 353 0.87 -34.31 0.27
N ASP A 354 1.62 -33.42 -0.42
CA ASP A 354 1.02 -32.55 -1.43
C ASP A 354 2.00 -31.98 -2.47
N ILE A 355 1.39 -31.49 -3.56
CA ILE A 355 1.89 -30.84 -4.76
C ILE A 355 2.85 -29.68 -4.41
N ILE A 356 4.00 -29.67 -5.10
CA ILE A 356 5.01 -28.62 -5.08
C ILE A 356 4.34 -27.26 -5.39
N ASN A 357 4.25 -26.40 -4.37
CA ASN A 357 4.02 -24.98 -4.58
C ASN A 357 5.35 -24.36 -5.04
N PHE A 358 5.46 -24.03 -6.33
CA PHE A 358 6.66 -23.42 -6.90
C PHE A 358 6.85 -21.94 -6.50
N GLY A 359 5.91 -21.33 -5.76
CA GLY A 359 5.92 -19.90 -5.48
C GLY A 359 6.16 -19.49 -4.02
N ASP A 360 6.24 -20.44 -3.08
CA ASP A 360 6.55 -20.15 -1.68
C ASP A 360 7.66 -21.09 -1.21
N SER A 361 8.88 -20.74 -1.60
CA SER A 361 10.10 -21.16 -0.91
C SER A 361 10.41 -20.20 0.26
N GLY A 362 9.36 -19.67 0.92
CA GLY A 362 9.45 -19.12 2.26
C GLY A 362 9.39 -20.29 3.25
N VAL A 363 10.55 -20.65 3.79
CA VAL A 363 10.73 -21.67 4.84
C VAL A 363 9.88 -21.37 6.08
#